data_AF-A0A9Q0S4N1-F1
#
_entry.id   AF-A0A9Q0S4N1-F1
#
_cell.length_a   1.000
_cell.length_b   1.000
_cell.length_c   1.000
_cell.angle_alpha   90.00
_cell.angle_beta   90.00
_cell.angle_gamma   90.00
#
_symmetry.space_group_name_H-M   'P 1'
#
loop_
_entity.id
_entity.type
_entity.pdbx_description
1 polymer ?
#
loop_
_entity_poly.entity_id
_entity_poly.type
_entity_poly.pdbx_seq_one_letter_code
_entity_poly.pdbx_strand_id
1 'polypeptide(L)'
;FSVDLRLSIFKTLSQAKSHGLLGNSTHGDDIFYVFKIKNWNEIITPGAYESLSLDSKEVAVIKTMTGVIANFAISGRPTIDGYPIDWQPVDKGSVDVNYAVITEDGIRADVNPKANNYAFWDNFFIKYQHLLQH
;
A
#
# COMPACT_ATOMS: atom_id res chain seq x y z
N PHE A 1 2.91 -3.60 2.21
CA PHE A 1 2.47 -2.32 2.80
C PHE A 1 1.02 -2.10 2.40
N SER A 2 0.21 -1.44 3.22
CA SER A 2 -1.13 -0.98 2.83
C SER A 2 -1.06 0.52 2.63
N VAL A 3 -1.61 1.02 1.51
CA VAL A 3 -1.83 2.46 1.31
C VAL A 3 -3.12 2.85 2.06
N ASP A 4 -3.15 4.00 2.74
CA ASP A 4 -4.37 4.46 3.44
C ASP A 4 -5.54 4.51 2.47
N LEU A 5 -6.64 3.95 2.94
CA LEU A 5 -7.96 3.96 2.36
C LEU A 5 -8.55 5.38 2.25
N ARG A 6 -7.79 6.46 2.06
CA ARG A 6 -8.33 7.81 1.83
C ARG A 6 -7.70 8.52 0.62
N LEU A 7 -6.60 7.98 0.11
CA LEU A 7 -5.90 8.55 -1.04
C LEU A 7 -5.96 7.56 -2.22
N SER A 8 -6.48 8.03 -3.35
CA SER A 8 -6.42 7.29 -4.61
C SER A 8 -5.87 8.16 -5.72
N ILE A 9 -4.58 8.01 -5.98
CA ILE A 9 -3.88 8.73 -7.04
C ILE A 9 -4.46 8.36 -8.40
N PHE A 10 -4.97 7.15 -8.60
CA PHE A 10 -5.66 6.80 -9.84
C PHE A 10 -6.84 7.74 -10.10
N LYS A 11 -7.65 8.04 -9.08
CA LYS A 11 -8.77 8.99 -9.20
C LYS A 11 -8.27 10.41 -9.46
N THR A 12 -7.21 10.82 -8.77
CA THR A 12 -6.57 12.14 -8.99
C THR A 12 -6.10 12.28 -10.45
N LEU A 13 -5.43 11.26 -10.99
CA LEU A 13 -4.87 11.27 -12.35
C LEU A 13 -5.91 11.10 -13.47
N SER A 14 -7.02 10.42 -13.18
CA SER A 14 -8.12 10.18 -14.13
C SER A 14 -9.22 11.23 -14.11
N GLN A 15 -9.19 12.15 -13.13
CA GLN A 15 -10.27 13.11 -12.87
C GLN A 15 -11.65 12.45 -12.68
N ALA A 16 -11.68 11.16 -12.35
CA ALA A 16 -12.90 10.39 -12.23
C ALA A 16 -13.74 10.87 -11.04
N LYS A 17 -14.98 11.32 -11.30
CA LYS A 17 -15.97 11.65 -10.28
C LYS A 17 -16.83 10.44 -9.95
N SER A 18 -16.29 9.43 -9.27
CA SER A 18 -17.17 8.36 -8.76
C SER A 18 -17.97 8.88 -7.56
N HIS A 19 -19.28 9.06 -7.75
CA HIS A 19 -20.24 9.08 -6.64
C HIS A 19 -20.43 7.62 -6.20
N GLY A 20 -19.65 7.18 -5.21
CA GLY A 20 -19.66 5.79 -4.76
C GLY A 20 -18.91 5.59 -3.46
N LEU A 21 -19.60 5.89 -2.35
CA LEU A 21 -19.45 5.48 -0.95
C LEU A 21 -18.10 5.42 -0.22
N LEU A 22 -16.91 5.28 -0.79
CA LEU A 22 -15.66 5.30 0.01
C LEU A 22 -14.46 5.78 -0.82
N GLY A 23 -13.86 6.90 -0.43
CA GLY A 23 -12.70 7.57 -1.04
C GLY A 23 -11.37 6.82 -0.90
N ASN A 24 -11.38 5.50 -1.04
CA ASN A 24 -10.33 4.64 -0.50
C ASN A 24 -9.41 4.05 -1.57
N SER A 25 -8.16 3.71 -1.20
CA SER A 25 -7.26 2.90 -2.02
C SER A 25 -7.91 1.55 -2.37
N THR A 26 -7.76 1.15 -3.63
CA THR A 26 -8.26 -0.10 -4.17
C THR A 26 -7.12 -0.95 -4.69
N HIS A 27 -7.39 -2.20 -5.04
CA HIS A 27 -6.41 -3.05 -5.69
C HIS A 27 -5.85 -2.37 -6.95
N GLY A 28 -4.52 -2.33 -7.08
CA GLY A 28 -3.80 -1.73 -8.20
C GLY A 28 -3.57 -0.22 -8.10
N ASP A 29 -4.13 0.48 -7.12
CA ASP A 29 -3.90 1.92 -6.92
C ASP A 29 -2.44 2.22 -6.50
N ASP A 30 -1.80 1.26 -5.82
CA ASP A 30 -0.40 1.30 -5.39
C ASP A 30 0.58 1.41 -6.58
N ILE A 31 0.25 0.82 -7.73
CA ILE A 31 1.08 0.83 -8.94
C ILE A 31 1.37 2.26 -9.40
N PHE A 32 0.39 3.15 -9.32
CA PHE A 32 0.49 4.53 -9.77
C PHE A 32 1.35 5.42 -8.84
N TYR A 33 1.61 4.97 -7.61
CA TYR A 33 2.56 5.64 -6.72
C TYR A 33 4.02 5.17 -6.94
N VAL A 34 4.21 4.00 -7.56
CA VAL A 34 5.55 3.45 -7.84
C VAL A 34 6.01 3.75 -9.26
N PHE A 35 5.11 3.62 -10.23
CA PHE A 35 5.43 3.69 -11.64
C PHE A 35 4.65 4.79 -12.34
N LYS A 36 5.36 5.59 -13.15
CA LYS A 36 4.72 6.44 -14.15
C LYS A 36 4.22 5.58 -15.30
N ILE A 37 2.92 5.47 -15.46
CA ILE A 37 2.31 4.72 -16.57
C ILE A 37 2.23 5.62 -17.80
N LYS A 38 3.15 5.39 -18.74
CA LYS A 38 3.20 6.05 -20.06
C LYS A 38 2.33 5.24 -21.02
N ASN A 39 1.33 5.84 -21.66
CA ASN A 39 0.41 5.25 -22.66
C ASN A 39 -0.96 4.74 -22.17
N TRP A 40 -1.41 5.15 -20.98
CA TRP A 40 -2.80 4.91 -20.57
C TRP A 40 -3.68 6.15 -20.75
N ASN A 41 -3.57 6.81 -21.90
CA ASN A 41 -4.18 8.11 -22.17
C ASN A 41 -5.73 8.08 -22.20
N GLU A 42 -6.31 6.88 -22.31
CA GLU A 42 -7.76 6.67 -22.22
C GLU A 42 -8.30 6.91 -20.80
N ILE A 43 -7.43 6.78 -19.78
CA ILE A 43 -7.82 6.83 -18.38
C ILE A 43 -7.03 7.90 -17.61
N ILE A 44 -5.75 8.08 -17.90
CA ILE A 44 -4.91 9.09 -17.26
C ILE A 44 -4.72 10.26 -18.21
N THR A 45 -4.98 11.47 -17.71
CA THR A 45 -4.78 12.69 -18.50
C THR A 45 -3.29 12.84 -18.87
N PRO A 46 -2.94 13.10 -20.13
CA PRO A 46 -1.55 13.39 -20.50
C PRO A 46 -0.99 14.55 -19.66
N GLY A 47 0.18 14.35 -19.05
CA GLY A 47 0.80 15.35 -18.16
C GLY A 47 0.26 15.35 -16.72
N ALA A 48 -0.62 14.41 -16.35
CA ALA A 48 -1.23 14.39 -15.01
C ALA A 48 -0.23 14.20 -13.86
N TYR A 49 0.88 13.50 -14.09
CA TYR A 49 1.93 13.39 -13.08
C TYR A 49 2.74 14.67 -12.95
N GLU A 50 2.97 15.36 -14.07
CA GLU A 50 3.70 16.61 -14.14
C GLU A 50 2.91 17.79 -13.57
N SER A 51 1.58 17.68 -13.52
CA SER A 51 0.69 18.69 -12.93
C SER A 51 0.48 18.52 -11.42
N LEU A 52 0.99 17.46 -10.80
CA LEU A 52 0.95 17.31 -9.35
C LEU A 52 1.82 18.38 -8.67
N SER A 53 1.25 19.06 -7.67
CA SER A 53 2.02 19.96 -6.82
C SER A 53 3.10 19.18 -6.07
N LEU A 54 4.32 19.73 -5.97
CA LEU A 54 5.42 19.10 -5.22
C LEU A 54 5.11 18.88 -3.74
N ASP A 55 4.19 19.67 -3.19
CA ASP A 55 3.71 19.61 -1.82
C ASP A 55 2.38 18.84 -1.70
N SER A 56 1.92 18.19 -2.78
CA SER A 56 0.70 17.38 -2.72
C SER A 56 0.90 16.10 -1.90
N LYS A 57 -0.21 15.61 -1.32
CA LYS A 57 -0.25 14.35 -0.58
C LYS A 57 0.18 13.17 -1.46
N GLU A 58 -0.22 13.17 -2.73
CA GLU A 58 0.19 12.17 -3.72
C GLU A 58 1.70 12.15 -3.91
N VAL A 59 2.34 13.32 -4.04
CA VAL A 59 3.79 13.40 -4.19
C VAL A 59 4.51 12.92 -2.93
N ALA A 60 3.97 13.21 -1.74
CA ALA A 60 4.52 12.67 -0.48
C ALA A 60 4.47 11.13 -0.43
N VAL A 61 3.34 10.54 -0.85
CA VAL A 61 3.19 9.07 -0.92
C VAL A 61 4.09 8.47 -2.01
N ILE A 62 4.18 9.08 -3.20
CA ILE A 62 5.11 8.66 -4.28
C ILE A 62 6.55 8.60 -3.74
N LYS A 63 7.02 9.68 -3.11
CA LYS A 63 8.37 9.75 -2.53
C LYS A 63 8.60 8.66 -1.50
N THR A 64 7.62 8.43 -0.62
CA THR A 64 7.71 7.41 0.43
C THR A 64 7.76 6.00 -0.16
N MET A 65 6.85 5.66 -1.07
CA MET A 65 6.76 4.33 -1.68
C MET A 65 7.98 4.02 -2.56
N THR A 66 8.37 4.96 -3.44
CA THR A 66 9.55 4.77 -4.29
C THR A 66 10.83 4.67 -3.46
N GLY A 67 10.98 5.48 -2.41
CA GLY A 67 12.12 5.40 -1.49
C GLY A 67 12.18 4.06 -0.75
N VAL A 68 11.06 3.59 -0.20
CA VAL A 68 10.96 2.28 0.47
C VAL A 68 11.38 1.13 -0.47
N ILE A 69 10.88 1.13 -1.70
CA ILE A 69 11.20 0.09 -2.69
C ILE A 69 12.67 0.19 -3.12
N ALA A 70 13.19 1.39 -3.36
CA ALA A 70 14.58 1.61 -3.73
C ALA A 70 15.54 1.17 -2.62
N ASN A 71 15.26 1.52 -1.37
CA ASN A 71 16.07 1.11 -0.21
C ASN A 71 16.09 -0.40 -0.06
N PHE A 72 14.94 -1.06 -0.23
CA PHE A 72 14.87 -2.51 -0.20
C PHE A 72 15.70 -3.14 -1.33
N ALA A 73 15.63 -2.59 -2.55
CA ALA A 73 16.43 -3.06 -3.67
C ALA A 73 17.94 -2.88 -3.46
N ILE A 74 18.36 -1.79 -2.82
CA ILE A 74 19.78 -1.47 -2.57
C ILE A 74 20.36 -2.28 -1.41
N SER A 75 19.61 -2.39 -0.30
CA SER A 75 20.15 -2.84 1.00
C SER A 75 19.46 -4.06 1.58
N GLY A 76 18.37 -4.54 0.97
CA GLY A 76 17.50 -5.56 1.55
C GLY A 76 16.64 -5.05 2.73
N ARG A 77 16.73 -3.77 3.08
CA ARG A 77 15.95 -3.14 4.16
C ARG A 77 15.10 -2.00 3.59
N PRO A 78 13.76 -2.00 3.78
CA PRO A 78 12.88 -0.98 3.22
C PRO A 78 13.05 0.41 3.87
N THR A 79 13.51 0.42 5.11
CA THR A 79 13.75 1.64 5.89
C THR A 79 15.21 1.64 6.34
N ILE A 80 15.98 2.61 5.88
CA ILE A 80 17.39 2.84 6.24
C ILE A 80 17.51 4.03 7.19
N ASP A 81 18.70 4.24 7.77
CA ASP A 81 18.96 5.32 8.73
C ASP A 81 18.44 6.69 8.22
N GLY A 82 17.58 7.32 9.03
CA GLY A 82 16.89 8.57 8.69
C GLY A 82 15.42 8.42 8.30
N TYR A 83 14.90 7.20 8.12
CA TYR A 83 13.45 6.97 8.04
C TYR A 83 12.79 7.10 9.42
N PRO A 84 11.54 7.60 9.51
CA PRO A 84 10.87 7.86 10.78
C PRO A 84 10.38 6.60 11.49
N ILE A 85 10.61 5.41 10.91
CA ILE A 85 10.14 4.14 11.45
C ILE A 85 11.20 3.05 11.36
N ASP A 86 11.08 2.09 12.26
CA ASP A 86 11.80 0.83 12.20
C ASP A 86 10.84 -0.28 11.73
N TRP A 87 10.87 -0.57 10.43
CA TRP A 87 10.03 -1.63 9.85
C TRP A 87 10.69 -3.00 10.02
N GLN A 88 10.31 -3.67 11.10
CA GLN A 88 10.79 -5.02 11.42
C GLN A 88 10.23 -6.09 10.45
N PRO A 89 11.03 -7.11 10.10
CA PRO A 89 10.56 -8.22 9.27
C PRO A 89 9.55 -9.09 10.02
N VAL A 90 8.80 -9.90 9.27
CA VAL A 90 7.96 -10.95 9.86
C VAL A 90 8.85 -12.10 10.31
N ASP A 91 8.69 -12.53 11.55
CA ASP A 91 9.39 -13.69 12.11
C ASP A 91 8.52 -14.95 12.01
N LYS A 92 9.10 -16.05 11.52
CA LYS A 92 8.40 -17.34 11.32
C LYS A 92 7.88 -17.95 12.63
N GLY A 93 8.48 -17.61 13.77
CA GLY A 93 8.07 -18.10 15.09
C GLY A 93 7.08 -17.18 15.81
N SER A 94 6.81 -16.00 15.28
CA SER A 94 5.94 -15.02 15.91
C SER A 94 4.50 -15.19 15.46
N VAL A 95 3.56 -15.01 16.39
CA VAL A 95 2.14 -14.85 16.07
C VAL A 95 1.88 -13.44 15.50
N ASP A 96 2.77 -12.50 15.77
CA ASP A 96 2.67 -11.12 15.34
C ASP A 96 3.20 -10.93 13.92
N VAL A 97 2.33 -10.42 13.03
CA VAL A 97 2.67 -10.05 11.65
C VAL A 97 3.00 -8.56 11.61
N ASN A 98 4.29 -8.23 11.58
CA ASN A 98 4.79 -6.87 11.40
C ASN A 98 4.46 -6.33 10.00
N TYR A 99 3.95 -5.11 9.91
CA TYR A 99 3.68 -4.43 8.64
C TYR A 99 3.89 -2.92 8.73
N ALA A 100 4.08 -2.28 7.58
CA ALA A 100 4.07 -0.83 7.46
C ALA A 100 2.80 -0.34 6.75
N VAL A 101 2.26 0.75 7.28
CA VAL A 101 1.17 1.52 6.70
C VAL A 101 1.76 2.79 6.11
N ILE A 102 1.48 3.04 4.84
CA ILE A 102 1.91 4.25 4.13
C ILE A 102 0.66 5.08 3.86
N THR A 103 0.60 6.29 4.39
CA THR A 103 -0.53 7.22 4.26
C THR A 103 -0.03 8.57 3.75
N GLU A 104 -0.95 9.49 3.48
CA GLU A 104 -0.61 10.89 3.21
C GLU A 104 0.12 11.58 4.38
N ASP A 105 -0.04 11.06 5.60
CA ASP A 105 0.57 11.58 6.82
C ASP A 105 1.96 10.98 7.08
N GLY A 106 2.39 10.05 6.21
CA GLY A 106 3.69 9.41 6.27
C GLY A 106 3.62 7.89 6.45
N ILE A 107 4.72 7.31 6.91
CA ILE A 107 4.85 5.87 7.13
C ILE A 107 4.82 5.56 8.62
N ARG A 108 4.12 4.48 9.02
CA ARG A 108 4.09 3.96 10.38
C ARG A 108 4.24 2.44 10.39
N ALA A 109 4.96 1.90 11.37
CA ALA A 109 5.01 0.46 11.64
C ALA A 109 3.81 0.05 12.52
N ASP A 110 3.31 -1.17 12.33
CA ASP A 110 2.18 -1.72 13.08
C ASP A 110 2.22 -3.26 13.07
N VAL A 111 1.36 -3.91 13.85
CA VAL A 111 1.30 -5.37 14.03
C VAL A 111 -0.11 -5.93 13.83
N ASN A 112 -0.21 -7.14 13.30
CA ASN A 112 -1.45 -7.92 13.18
C ASN A 112 -2.62 -7.18 12.49
N PRO A 113 -2.47 -6.86 11.19
CA PRO A 113 -3.54 -6.20 10.47
C PRO A 113 -4.76 -7.13 10.43
N LYS A 114 -5.89 -6.72 11.02
CA LYS A 114 -7.13 -7.51 11.03
C LYS A 114 -7.00 -8.89 11.69
N ALA A 115 -6.36 -8.97 12.85
CA ALA A 115 -6.19 -10.20 13.64
C ALA A 115 -7.44 -11.11 13.70
N ASN A 116 -8.63 -10.52 13.91
CA ASN A 116 -9.89 -11.26 13.97
C ASN A 116 -10.24 -11.97 12.66
N ASN A 117 -9.89 -11.39 11.51
CA ASN A 117 -10.16 -12.00 10.21
C ASN A 117 -9.23 -13.19 9.96
N TYR A 118 -7.95 -13.07 10.34
CA TYR A 118 -7.02 -14.19 10.27
C TYR A 118 -7.48 -15.33 11.15
N ALA A 119 -7.81 -15.04 12.41
CA ALA A 119 -8.34 -16.04 13.34
C ALA A 119 -9.61 -16.72 12.80
N PHE A 120 -10.51 -15.99 12.15
CA PHE A 120 -11.67 -16.58 11.51
C PHE A 120 -11.29 -17.58 10.41
N TRP A 121 -10.41 -17.20 9.48
CA TRP A 121 -10.00 -18.07 8.38
C TRP A 121 -9.19 -19.27 8.86
N ASP A 122 -8.29 -19.09 9.83
CA ASP A 122 -7.52 -20.18 10.43
C ASP A 122 -8.46 -21.22 11.07
N ASN A 123 -9.43 -20.75 11.87
CA ASN A 123 -10.44 -21.62 12.46
C ASN A 123 -11.32 -22.31 11.41
N PHE A 124 -11.67 -21.61 10.33
CA PHE A 124 -12.43 -22.18 9.23
C PHE A 124 -11.65 -23.33 8.57
N PHE A 125 -10.38 -23.11 8.22
CA PHE A 125 -9.55 -24.13 7.59
C PHE A 125 -9.31 -25.33 8.51
N ILE A 126 -9.03 -25.11 9.80
CA ILE A 126 -8.89 -26.19 10.79
C ILE A 126 -10.18 -27.02 10.87
N LYS A 127 -11.33 -26.36 10.95
CA LYS A 127 -12.63 -27.04 11.10
C LYS A 127 -13.00 -27.88 9.87
N TYR A 128 -12.71 -27.38 8.68
CA TYR A 128 -13.16 -28.00 7.42
C TYR A 128 -12.04 -28.70 6.64
N GLN A 129 -10.84 -28.83 7.20
CA GLN A 129 -9.68 -29.46 6.55
C GLN A 129 -9.99 -30.83 5.94
N HIS A 130 -10.76 -31.64 6.66
CA HIS A 130 -11.15 -32.99 6.25
C HIS A 130 -12.06 -33.02 5.00
N LEU A 131 -12.75 -31.93 4.67
CA LEU A 131 -13.59 -31.81 3.48
C LEU A 131 -12.83 -31.30 2.25
N LEU A 132 -11.64 -30.71 2.45
CA LEU A 132 -10.84 -30.07 1.41
C LEU A 132 -9.74 -30.99 0.83
N GLN A 133 -9.63 -32.24 1.31
CA GLN A 133 -8.58 -33.20 0.95
C GLN A 133 -9.03 -34.28 -0.08
N HIS A 134 -10.07 -33.99 -0.88
CA HIS A 134 -10.48 -34.81 -2.02
C HIS A 134 -10.06 -34.18 -3.34
#